data_AF-A0A968JVP0-F1
#
_entry.id   AF-A0A968JVP0-F1
#
_cell.length_a   1.000
_cell.length_b   1.000
_cell.length_c   1.000
_cell.angle_alpha   90.00
_cell.angle_beta   90.00
_cell.angle_gamma   90.00
#
_symmetry.space_group_name_H-M   'P 1'
#
loop_
_entity.id
_entity.type
_entity.pdbx_description
1 polymer ?
#
loop_
_entity_poly.entity_id
_entity_poly.type
_entity_poly.pdbx_seq_one_letter_code
_entity_poly.pdbx_strand_id
1 'polypeptide(L)' 'MALVVLSSTPLTAQSTYTVDSTADGGDADTADGLCDDGSGACTLRAAIEQANASAGL' A
#
# COMPACT_ATOMS: atom_id res chain seq x y z
N MET A 1 -31.64 -3.13 -23.55
CA MET A 1 -30.63 -3.97 -22.88
C MET A 1 -29.28 -3.33 -23.16
N ALA A 2 -28.77 -2.52 -22.23
CA ALA A 2 -27.54 -1.74 -22.44
C ALA A 2 -26.32 -2.61 -22.11
N LEU A 3 -25.33 -2.60 -22.99
CA LEU A 3 -24.07 -3.33 -22.83
C LEU A 3 -23.18 -2.55 -21.85
N VAL A 4 -22.86 -3.16 -20.71
CA VAL A 4 -21.83 -2.67 -19.79
C VAL A 4 -20.48 -3.12 -20.33
N VAL A 5 -19.68 -2.19 -20.82
CA VAL A 5 -18.27 -2.43 -21.20
C VAL A 5 -17.42 -2.41 -19.93
N LEU A 6 -16.99 -3.58 -19.45
CA LEU A 6 -15.99 -3.67 -18.37
C LEU A 6 -14.62 -3.38 -18.98
N SER A 7 -14.11 -2.17 -18.74
CA SER A 7 -12.72 -1.82 -19.09
C SER A 7 -11.79 -2.46 -18.07
N SER A 8 -11.07 -3.52 -18.46
CA SER A 8 -10.03 -4.11 -17.63
C SER A 8 -8.78 -3.24 -17.68
N THR A 9 -8.56 -2.43 -16.64
CA THR A 9 -7.27 -1.75 -16.44
C THR A 9 -6.19 -2.82 -16.22
N PRO A 10 -5.03 -2.71 -16.89
CA PRO A 10 -3.92 -3.60 -16.58
C PRO A 10 -3.51 -3.37 -15.12
N LEU A 11 -3.58 -4.41 -14.30
CA LEU A 11 -3.10 -4.38 -12.93
C LEU A 11 -1.58 -4.20 -12.98
N THR A 12 -1.10 -3.01 -12.66
CA THR A 12 0.33 -2.78 -12.47
C THR A 12 0.74 -3.50 -11.18
N ALA A 13 1.97 -4.02 -11.12
CA ALA A 13 2.47 -4.57 -9.86
C ALA A 13 2.31 -3.52 -8.75
N GLN A 14 1.73 -3.94 -7.61
CA GLN A 14 1.63 -3.11 -6.41
C GLN A 14 3.03 -2.59 -6.01
N SER A 15 3.07 -1.39 -5.44
CA SER A 15 4.27 -0.81 -4.85
C SER A 15 4.99 -1.82 -3.96
N THR A 16 6.32 -1.91 -4.10
CA THR A 16 7.14 -2.78 -3.25
C THR A 16 7.59 -1.99 -2.03
N TYR A 17 7.18 -2.42 -0.84
CA TYR A 17 7.63 -1.83 0.43
C TYR A 17 8.69 -2.71 1.06
N THR A 18 9.87 -2.14 1.36
CA THR A 18 10.98 -2.88 1.98
C THR A 18 10.93 -2.70 3.48
N VAL A 19 10.65 -3.78 4.21
CA VAL A 19 10.68 -3.78 5.67
C VAL A 19 12.14 -3.72 6.13
N ASP A 20 12.49 -2.69 6.89
CA ASP A 20 13.84 -2.48 7.44
C ASP A 20 13.91 -2.57 8.97
N SER A 21 12.74 -2.65 9.62
CA SER A 21 12.61 -2.70 11.07
C SER A 21 11.76 -3.89 11.51
N THR A 22 12.19 -4.56 12.59
CA THR A 22 11.44 -5.63 13.26
C THR A 22 10.51 -5.10 14.36
N ALA A 23 10.39 -3.77 14.52
CA ALA A 23 9.44 -3.16 15.42
C ALA A 23 7.99 -3.36 14.91
N ASP A 24 7.02 -2.97 15.75
CA ASP A 24 5.58 -3.08 15.45
C ASP A 24 4.87 -1.72 15.47
N GLY A 25 5.35 -0.81 14.62
CA GLY A 25 4.72 0.47 14.30
C GLY A 25 3.75 0.33 13.13
N GLY A 26 2.73 1.19 13.07
CA GLY A 26 1.79 1.25 11.93
C GLY A 26 2.19 2.41 11.04
N ASP A 27 1.75 2.40 9.79
CA ASP A 27 2.07 3.46 8.86
C ASP A 27 1.50 4.80 9.35
N ALA A 28 2.33 5.84 9.33
CA ALA A 28 1.97 7.17 9.81
C ALA A 28 0.99 7.87 8.86
N ASP A 29 1.05 7.58 7.56
CA ASP A 29 0.16 8.13 6.54
C ASP A 29 -0.05 7.17 5.35
N THR A 30 -1.03 6.27 5.49
CA THR A 30 -1.43 5.37 4.40
C THR A 30 -1.91 6.03 3.09
N ALA A 31 -1.97 7.37 3.00
CA ALA A 31 -2.32 8.08 1.77
C ALA A 31 -1.10 8.67 1.02
N ASP A 32 0.11 8.55 1.57
CA ASP A 32 1.32 9.16 1.00
C ASP A 32 2.09 8.25 0.00
N GLY A 33 1.80 6.94 -0.01
CA GLY A 33 2.47 5.94 -0.83
C GLY A 33 3.87 5.53 -0.35
N LEU A 34 4.27 5.93 0.86
CA LEU A 34 5.53 5.59 1.52
C LEU A 34 5.28 4.62 2.68
N CYS A 35 6.22 3.72 2.95
CA CYS A 35 6.15 2.91 4.17
C CYS A 35 6.95 3.61 5.26
N ASP A 36 6.28 4.20 6.25
CA ASP A 36 6.94 4.87 7.37
C ASP A 36 6.09 4.74 8.63
N ASP A 37 6.64 4.19 9.70
CA ASP A 37 5.97 4.07 11.00
C ASP A 37 5.91 5.38 11.81
N GLY A 38 6.36 6.49 11.21
CA GLY A 38 6.45 7.82 11.81
C GLY A 38 7.80 8.09 12.49
N SER A 39 8.68 7.09 12.55
CA SER A 39 10.07 7.23 13.02
C SER A 39 11.09 7.21 11.88
N GLY A 40 10.64 7.10 10.62
CA GLY A 40 11.49 6.93 9.43
C GLY A 40 11.84 5.46 9.15
N ALA A 41 11.15 4.51 9.77
CA ALA A 41 11.37 3.08 9.62
C ALA A 41 10.15 2.41 8.98
N CYS A 42 10.38 1.39 8.16
CA CYS A 42 9.32 0.57 7.58
C CYS A 42 9.21 -0.75 8.34
N THR A 43 8.15 -0.89 9.13
CA THR A 43 7.82 -2.14 9.83
C THR A 43 6.98 -3.05 8.93
N LEU A 44 6.88 -4.34 9.31
CA LEU A 44 6.00 -5.27 8.59
C LEU A 44 4.54 -4.80 8.60
N ARG A 45 4.06 -4.24 9.72
CA ARG A 45 2.68 -3.76 9.82
C ARG A 45 2.45 -2.51 8.99
N ALA A 46 3.36 -1.54 9.00
CA ALA A 46 3.30 -0.36 8.15
C ALA A 46 3.27 -0.75 6.66
N ALA A 47 4.14 -1.68 6.24
CA ALA A 47 4.18 -2.16 4.85
C ALA A 47 2.85 -2.80 4.41
N ILE A 48 2.20 -3.57 5.29
CA ILE A 48 0.90 -4.19 5.01
C ILE A 48 -0.21 -3.13 4.94
N GLU A 49 -0.23 -2.18 5.88
CA GLU A 49 -1.20 -1.09 5.91
C GLU A 49 -1.11 -0.25 4.63
N GLN A 50 0.10 0.11 4.21
CA GLN A 50 0.33 0.87 2.98
C GLN A 50 0.00 0.06 1.71
N ALA A 51 0.33 -1.24 1.69
CA ALA A 51 -0.09 -2.13 0.61
C ALA A 51 -1.62 -2.20 0.48
N ASN A 52 -2.34 -2.33 1.58
CA ASN A 52 -3.81 -2.38 1.57
C ASN A 52 -4.44 -1.07 1.08
N ALA A 53 -3.88 0.08 1.48
CA ALA A 53 -4.34 1.38 1.00
C ALA A 53 -4.09 1.56 -0.51
N SER A 54 -2.93 1.14 -1.00
CA SER A 54 -2.60 1.19 -2.44
C SER A 54 -3.39 0.23 -3.32
N ALA A 55 -3.91 -0.88 -2.78
CA ALA A 55 -4.71 -1.86 -3.52
C ALA A 55 -6.15 -1.41 -3.82
N GLY A 56 -6.63 -0.34 -3.16
CA GLY A 56 -7.99 0.17 -3.29
C GLY A 56 -8.19 1.27 -4.35
N LEU A 57 -7.12 1.67 -5.05
CA LEU A 57 -7.12 2.71 -6.10
C LEU A 57 -7.10 2.11 -7.51
#